data_AF-A0A7X2ZC19-F1
#
_entry.id   AF-A0A7X2ZC19-F1
#
_cell.length_a   1.000
_cell.length_b   1.000
_cell.length_c   1.000
_cell.angle_alpha   90.00
_cell.angle_beta   90.00
_cell.angle_gamma   90.00
#
_symmetry.space_group_name_H-M   'P 1'
#
loop_
_entity.id
_entity.type
_entity.pdbx_description
1 polymer ?
#
loop_
_entity_poly.entity_id
_entity_poly.type
_entity_poly.pdbx_seq_one_letter_code
_entity_poly.pdbx_strand_id
1 'polypeptide(L)' 'MNLQFMVLFLVLSLILMFLNLKHWSTLKRGMRRLYFLLYAMTFGLYAAVLLGYKIPMPTQFFIAHVSPWMFSLIHG' A
#
# COMPACT_ATOMS: atom_id res chain seq x y z
N MET A 1 7.25 -12.28 0.99
CA MET A 1 7.26 -11.26 2.07
C MET A 1 7.34 -11.99 3.39
N ASN A 2 8.23 -11.60 4.30
CA ASN A 2 8.37 -12.27 5.59
C ASN A 2 7.11 -12.10 6.45
N LEU A 3 6.65 -13.19 7.07
CA LEU A 3 5.47 -13.19 7.94
C LEU A 3 5.56 -12.13 9.05
N GLN A 4 6.75 -11.97 9.64
CA GLN A 4 7.05 -10.97 10.66
C GLN A 4 6.75 -9.54 10.20
N PHE A 5 7.08 -9.21 8.94
CA PHE A 5 6.81 -7.91 8.36
C PHE A 5 5.30 -7.66 8.22
N MET A 6 4.54 -8.67 7.79
CA MET A 6 3.09 -8.57 7.65
C MET A 6 2.39 -8.35 8.99
N VAL A 7 2.85 -9.04 10.04
CA VAL A 7 2.31 -8.89 11.40
C VAL A 7 2.62 -7.50 11.96
N LEU A 8 3.87 -7.04 11.84
CA LEU A 8 4.26 -5.69 12.27
C LEU A 8 3.49 -4.60 11.53
N PHE A 9 3.34 -4.75 10.21
CA PHE A 9 2.58 -3.82 9.39
C PHE A 9 1.11 -3.74 9.83
N LEU A 10 0.48 -4.88 10.13
CA LEU A 10 -0.90 -4.93 10.61
C LEU A 10 -1.05 -4.22 11.96
N VAL A 11 -0.17 -4.53 12.92
CA VAL A 11 -0.19 -3.92 14.26
C VAL A 11 -0.01 -2.40 14.16
N LEU A 12 0.98 -1.94 13.39
CA LEU A 12 1.20 -0.51 13.15
C LEU A 12 -0.01 0.15 12.49
N SER A 13 -0.61 -0.49 11.48
CA SER A 13 -1.78 0.04 10.77
C SER A 13 -3.00 0.21 11.69
N LEU A 14 -3.22 -0.76 12.58
CA LEU A 14 -4.28 -0.70 13.58
C LEU A 14 -4.02 0.42 14.59
N ILE A 15 -2.80 0.54 15.13
CA ILE A 15 -2.43 1.64 16.04
C ILE A 15 -2.66 2.99 15.36
N LEU A 16 -2.24 3.13 14.09
CA LEU A 16 -2.44 4.36 13.33
C LEU A 16 -3.92 4.70 13.17
N MET A 17 -4.76 3.69 12.91
CA MET A 17 -6.21 3.87 12.82
C MET A 17 -6.81 4.31 14.15
N PHE A 18 -6.38 3.72 15.28
CA PHE A 18 -6.80 4.13 16.63
C PHE A 18 -6.38 5.55 16.99
N LEU A 19 -5.17 5.97 16.62
CA LEU A 19 -4.72 7.35 16.82
C LEU A 19 -5.54 8.32 15.94
N ASN A 20 -5.83 7.92 14.70
CA ASN A 20 -6.62 8.74 13.77
C ASN A 20 -8.10 8.84 14.14
N LEU A 21 -8.65 7.91 14.92
CA LEU A 21 -10.05 7.97 15.37
C LEU A 21 -10.36 9.28 16.12
N LYS A 22 -9.42 9.77 16.95
CA LYS A 22 -9.56 11.07 17.64
C LYS A 22 -9.51 12.25 16.66
N HIS A 23 -8.76 12.13 15.57
CA HIS A 23 -8.67 13.16 14.53
C HIS A 23 -9.88 13.15 13.58
N TRP A 24 -10.55 12.01 13.43
CA TRP A 24 -11.71 11.85 12.56
C TRP A 24 -12.98 12.54 13.07
N SER A 25 -13.09 12.80 14.37
CA SER A 25 -14.23 13.52 14.95
C SER A 25 -14.20 15.02 14.60
N THR A 26 -13.03 15.58 14.32
CA THR A 26 -12.84 16.99 13.93
C THR A 26 -12.86 17.22 12.42
N LEU A 27 -12.86 16.16 11.60
CA LEU A 27 -12.83 16.26 10.14
C LEU A 27 -14.21 16.49 9.51
N LYS A 28 -14.25 17.25 8.41
CA LYS A 28 -15.46 17.46 7.60
C LYS A 28 -15.95 16.12 7.02
N ARG A 29 -17.27 15.98 6.90
CA ARG A 29 -17.96 14.73 6.50
C ARG A 29 -17.42 14.10 5.20
N GLY A 30 -17.02 14.92 4.23
CA GLY A 30 -16.40 14.47 2.97
C GLY A 30 -15.01 13.85 3.16
N MET A 31 -14.15 14.49 3.95
CA MET A 31 -12.82 13.97 4.29
C MET A 31 -12.91 12.63 5.01
N ARG A 32 -13.87 12.47 5.94
CA ARG A 32 -14.06 11.22 6.66
C ARG A 32 -14.35 10.03 5.73
N ARG A 33 -15.16 10.24 4.68
CA ARG A 33 -15.44 9.21 3.67
C ARG A 33 -14.19 8.85 2.86
N LEU A 34 -13.37 9.84 2.52
CA LEU A 34 -12.13 9.63 1.78
C LEU A 34 -11.12 8.83 2.63
N TYR A 35 -10.94 9.18 3.91
CA TYR A 35 -10.12 8.39 4.83
C TYR A 35 -10.62 6.95 4.96
N PHE A 36 -11.94 6.76 5.09
CA PHE A 36 -12.51 5.42 5.15
C PHE A 36 -12.23 4.61 3.87
N LEU A 37 -12.38 5.22 2.69
CA LEU A 37 -12.05 4.58 1.41
C LEU A 37 -10.56 4.21 1.31
N LEU A 38 -9.67 5.09 1.74
CA LEU A 38 -8.23 4.84 1.75
C LEU A 38 -7.87 3.66 2.66
N TYR A 39 -8.37 3.65 3.90
CA TYR A 39 -8.15 2.53 4.81
C TYR A 39 -8.75 1.23 4.26
N ALA A 40 -9.95 1.26 3.68
CA ALA A 40 -10.55 0.09 3.04
C ALA A 40 -9.69 -0.45 1.89
N MET A 41 -9.15 0.43 1.04
CA MET A 41 -8.21 0.03 -0.02
C MET A 41 -6.92 -0.56 0.56
N THR A 42 -6.34 0.05 1.59
CA THR A 42 -5.12 -0.46 2.24
C THR A 42 -5.33 -1.85 2.83
N PHE A 43 -6.43 -2.07 3.54
CA PHE A 43 -6.77 -3.39 4.08
C PHE A 43 -7.10 -4.40 2.99
N GLY A 44 -7.79 -3.99 1.92
CA GLY A 44 -8.06 -4.84 0.76
C GLY A 44 -6.79 -5.30 0.06
N LEU A 45 -5.84 -4.39 -0.17
CA LEU A 45 -4.52 -4.72 -0.72
C LEU A 45 -3.75 -5.65 0.22
N TYR A 46 -3.76 -5.38 1.53
CA TYR A 46 -3.13 -6.25 2.52
C TYR A 46 -3.71 -7.68 2.51
N ALA A 47 -5.04 -7.81 2.44
CA ALA A 47 -5.71 -9.11 2.34
C ALA A 47 -5.36 -9.85 1.03
N ALA A 48 -5.28 -9.13 -0.10
CA ALA A 48 -4.86 -9.73 -1.36
C ALA A 48 -3.43 -10.31 -1.27
N VAL A 49 -2.50 -9.59 -0.64
CA VAL A 49 -1.13 -10.09 -0.42
C VAL A 49 -1.12 -11.30 0.52
N LEU A 50 -1.94 -11.31 1.57
CA LEU A 50 -2.09 -12.48 2.47
C LEU A 50 -2.63 -13.72 1.74
N LEU A 51 -3.54 -13.53 0.79
CA LEU A 51 -4.07 -14.60 -0.08
C LEU A 51 -3.06 -15.05 -1.16
N GLY A 52 -1.84 -14.53 -1.13
CA GLY A 52 -0.77 -14.91 -2.05
C GLY A 52 -0.79 -14.14 -3.37
N TYR A 53 -1.63 -13.12 -3.51
CA TYR A 53 -1.64 -12.27 -4.71
C TYR A 53 -0.36 -11.44 -4.78
N LYS A 54 0.44 -11.66 -5.83
CA LYS A 54 1.68 -10.92 -6.07
C LYS A 54 1.34 -9.59 -6.72
N ILE A 55 1.10 -8.57 -5.90
CA ILE A 55 0.99 -7.20 -6.38
C ILE A 55 2.37 -6.80 -6.94
N PRO A 56 2.46 -6.39 -8.22
CA PRO A 56 3.73 -6.01 -8.81
C PRO A 56 4.29 -4.81 -8.05
N MET A 57 5.46 -4.98 -7.41
CA MET A 57 6.15 -3.85 -6.81
C MET A 57 6.57 -2.88 -7.93
N PRO A 58 6.42 -1.56 -7.76
CA PRO A 58 6.80 -0.58 -8.77
C PRO A 58 8.27 -0.72 -9.21
N THR A 59 9.14 -1.14 -8.30
CA THR A 59 10.55 -1.45 -8.59
C THR A 59 10.72 -2.63 -9.54
N GLN A 60 9.92 -3.69 -9.40
CA GLN A 60 9.93 -4.82 -10.33
C GLN A 60 9.39 -4.42 -11.71
N PHE A 61 8.34 -3.57 -11.74
CA PHE A 61 7.83 -3.02 -12.99
C PHE A 61 8.88 -2.16 -13.70
N PHE A 62 9.57 -1.29 -12.96
CA PHE A 62 10.66 -0.47 -13.49
C PHE A 62 11.81 -1.32 -14.04
N ILE A 63 12.25 -2.34 -13.30
CA ILE A 63 13.31 -3.27 -13.74
C ILE A 63 12.87 -4.09 -14.96
N ALA A 64 11.61 -4.51 -15.01
CA ALA A 64 11.12 -5.38 -16.09
C ALA A 64 10.77 -4.62 -17.38
N HIS A 65 10.41 -3.34 -17.31
CA HIS A 65 9.89 -2.60 -18.48
C HIS A 65 10.69 -1.34 -18.81
N VAL A 66 11.17 -0.60 -17.82
CA VAL A 66 11.87 0.68 -18.05
C VAL A 66 13.37 0.48 -18.23
N SER A 67 13.98 -0.38 -17.41
CA SER A 67 15.41 -0.73 -17.51
C SER A 67 15.80 -1.26 -18.89
N PRO A 68 15.10 -2.25 -19.49
CA PRO A 68 15.46 -2.78 -20.80
C PRO A 68 15.31 -1.75 -21.92
N TRP A 69 14.26 -0.93 -21.86
CA TRP A 69 14.01 0.15 -22.82
C TRP A 69 15.12 1.22 -22.80
N MET A 70 15.57 1.59 -21.60
CA MET A 70 16.64 2.56 -21.44
C MET A 70 18.00 1.96 -21.84
N PHE A 71 18.22 0.66 -21.57
CA PHE A 71 19.43 -0.04 -22.01
C PHE A 71 19.53 -0.14 -23.53
N SER A 72 18.42 -0.38 -24.24
CA SER A 72 18.37 -0.39 -25.70
C SER A 72 18.59 0.97 -26.35
N LEU A 73 18.32 2.06 -25.63
CA LEU A 73 18.53 3.44 -26.09
C LEU A 73 20.00 3.90 -25.97
N ILE A 74 20.76 3.31 -25.05
CA ILE A 74 22.15 3.69 -24.76
C ILE A 74 23.15 2.79 -25.50
N HIS A 75 22.79 1.52 -25.71
CA HIS A 75 23.66 0.51 -26.36
C HIS A 75 23.19 0.08 -27.75
N GLY A 76 22.11 0.67 -28.27
CA GLY A 76 21.64 0.49 -29.65
C GLY A 76 21.95 1.74 -30.48
#